data_AF-A0AA37NS06-F1
#
_entry.id   AF-A0AA37NS06-F1
#
_cell.length_a   1.000
_cell.length_b   1.000
_cell.length_c   1.000
_cell.angle_alpha   90.00
_cell.angle_beta   90.00
_cell.angle_gamma   90.00
#
_symmetry.space_group_name_H-M   'P 1'
#
loop_
_entity.id
_entity.type
_entity.pdbx_description
1 polymer ?
#
loop_
_entity_poly.entity_id
_entity_poly.type
_entity_poly.pdbx_seq_one_letter_code
_entity_poly.pdbx_strand_id
1 'polypeptide(L)'
;MIKSIKTGIILLAALLLAWLLPWCYAFVFASPSWSPFTLYSCVTHGFASVDFDRENNVAGRDLQGNTYTQQQFDSILPTFYYRQLAAEGRFPSEIEGVAVESRDVERTNFMFRTSPGEINRRRPTVYQLLESMPDRIDLEPATDVFRITGEGIEFVDMETNTIDQKKSAAFTKVLRDKGFSFPARVVSGNPSTRKRYDNGYLLVDDAQRVYHMKQVRGRPFVRRTDVADSLQIGQIFVTEFADRKSLGFLVDSEKRFYTLGAEDYKLHEIPVGKFGPTRENMMIIGDMFYWTVTIQGAESKRYVAVNARDYSLADEYRPEEKPQAWAEYAKYLFPFELSFTSPLDGYVKPRIAEVSFQALWLGLALGAFYALIRRRSPGGRLWQTVGVVLFGLFLFVPLLVFGTAKR
;
A
#
# COMPACT_ATOMS: atom_id res chain seq x y z
N MET A 1 -35.56 -26.83 22.84
CA MET A 1 -34.63 -25.86 23.44
C MET A 1 -33.20 -26.41 23.60
N ILE A 2 -32.97 -27.46 24.40
CA ILE A 2 -31.61 -27.99 24.68
C ILE A 2 -30.88 -28.50 23.41
N LYS A 3 -31.57 -29.20 22.49
CA LYS A 3 -30.97 -29.67 21.23
C LYS A 3 -30.52 -28.50 20.34
N SER A 4 -31.34 -27.46 20.22
CA SER A 4 -31.04 -26.25 19.43
C SER A 4 -29.86 -25.48 20.01
N ILE A 5 -29.76 -25.36 21.33
CA ILE A 5 -28.62 -24.74 22.03
C ILE A 5 -27.33 -25.51 21.75
N LYS A 6 -27.36 -26.85 21.83
CA LYS A 6 -26.20 -27.70 21.52
C LYS A 6 -25.71 -27.52 20.07
N THR A 7 -26.63 -27.49 19.12
CA THR A 7 -26.28 -27.25 17.71
C THR A 7 -25.67 -25.86 17.53
N GLY A 8 -26.24 -24.83 18.18
CA GLY A 8 -25.68 -23.47 18.16
C GLY A 8 -24.26 -23.41 18.71
N ILE A 9 -23.98 -24.09 19.84
CA ILE A 9 -22.63 -24.17 20.43
C ILE A 9 -21.65 -24.86 19.47
N ILE A 10 -22.04 -25.96 18.83
CA ILE A 10 -21.19 -26.68 17.87
C ILE A 10 -20.83 -25.78 16.68
N LEU A 11 -21.80 -25.05 16.12
CA LEU A 11 -21.57 -24.15 14.99
C LEU A 11 -20.71 -22.95 15.39
N LEU A 12 -20.93 -22.38 16.57
CA LEU A 12 -20.10 -21.29 17.10
C LEU A 12 -18.66 -21.75 17.33
N ALA A 13 -18.47 -22.94 17.92
CA ALA A 13 -17.16 -23.52 18.13
C ALA A 13 -16.45 -23.81 16.79
N ALA A 14 -17.17 -24.29 15.78
CA ALA A 14 -16.62 -24.50 14.45
C ALA A 14 -16.19 -23.17 13.79
N LEU A 15 -16.98 -22.11 13.94
CA LEU A 15 -16.64 -20.77 13.46
C LEU A 15 -15.38 -20.22 14.16
N LEU A 16 -15.29 -20.38 15.49
CA LEU A 16 -14.12 -19.96 16.26
C LEU A 16 -12.88 -20.76 15.87
N LEU A 17 -12.99 -22.06 15.62
CA LEU A 17 -11.87 -22.88 15.15
C LEU A 17 -11.45 -22.49 13.72
N ALA A 18 -12.38 -22.18 12.83
CA ALA A 18 -12.05 -21.71 11.49
C ALA A 18 -11.25 -20.40 11.48
N TRP A 19 -11.39 -19.59 12.54
CA TRP A 19 -10.62 -18.36 12.73
C TRP A 19 -9.33 -18.58 13.52
N LEU A 20 -9.41 -19.17 14.71
CA LEU A 20 -8.30 -19.25 15.65
C LEU A 20 -7.32 -20.38 15.34
N LEU A 21 -7.76 -21.50 14.76
CA LEU A 21 -6.90 -22.66 14.55
C LEU A 21 -5.83 -22.40 13.46
N PRO A 22 -6.18 -21.86 12.27
CA PRO A 22 -5.17 -21.45 11.29
C PRO A 22 -4.24 -20.37 11.84
N TRP A 23 -4.79 -19.40 12.57
CA TRP A 23 -4.00 -18.33 13.18
C TRP A 23 -2.99 -18.88 14.21
N CYS A 24 -3.41 -19.76 15.12
CA CYS A 24 -2.52 -20.41 16.08
C CYS A 24 -1.46 -21.28 15.38
N TYR A 25 -1.83 -21.98 14.31
CA TYR A 25 -0.89 -22.76 13.50
C TYR A 25 0.18 -21.86 12.88
N ALA A 26 -0.22 -20.78 12.22
CA ALA A 26 0.70 -19.79 11.68
C ALA A 26 1.58 -19.20 12.80
N PHE A 27 1.01 -18.84 13.95
CA PHE A 27 1.77 -18.28 15.07
C PHE A 27 2.86 -19.22 15.60
N VAL A 28 2.61 -20.53 15.64
CA VAL A 28 3.56 -21.53 16.17
C VAL A 28 4.60 -21.95 15.13
N PHE A 29 4.20 -22.08 13.86
CA PHE A 29 5.05 -22.68 12.81
C PHE A 29 5.62 -21.69 11.81
N ALA A 30 5.11 -20.45 11.74
CA ALA A 30 5.65 -19.44 10.85
C ALA A 30 7.07 -19.09 11.26
N SER A 31 7.99 -19.18 10.31
CA SER A 31 9.34 -18.66 10.48
C SER A 31 9.34 -17.19 10.05
N PRO A 32 10.09 -16.31 10.72
CA PRO A 32 10.24 -14.94 10.25
C PRO A 32 10.77 -14.94 8.80
N SER A 33 9.94 -14.53 7.83
CA SER A 33 10.41 -14.16 6.50
C SER A 33 10.92 -12.73 6.57
N TRP A 34 12.19 -12.57 6.93
CA TRP A 34 12.80 -11.26 6.84
C TRP A 34 12.98 -10.90 5.36
N SER A 35 12.27 -9.88 4.92
CA SER A 35 12.49 -9.33 3.59
C SER A 35 13.53 -8.22 3.73
N PRO A 36 14.75 -8.40 3.20
CA PRO A 36 15.80 -7.41 3.38
C PRO A 36 15.39 -6.06 2.83
N PHE A 37 15.86 -5.01 3.49
CA PHE A 37 15.77 -3.67 2.96
C PHE A 37 16.80 -3.52 1.85
N THR A 38 16.32 -3.37 0.61
CA THR A 38 17.15 -3.39 -0.60
C THR A 38 17.07 -2.04 -1.30
N LEU A 39 18.24 -1.48 -1.65
CA LEU A 39 18.39 -0.23 -2.39
C LEU A 39 19.34 -0.41 -3.57
N TYR A 40 19.13 0.35 -4.64
CA TYR A 40 20.05 0.41 -5.76
C TYR A 40 21.22 1.35 -5.43
N SER A 41 22.44 0.88 -5.67
CA SER A 41 23.67 1.64 -5.43
C SER A 41 24.12 2.39 -6.68
N CYS A 42 24.36 3.69 -6.55
CA CYS A 42 25.05 4.50 -7.56
C CYS A 42 26.56 4.26 -7.62
N VAL A 43 27.13 3.43 -6.74
CA VAL A 43 28.57 3.13 -6.69
C VAL A 43 28.84 1.78 -7.35
N THR A 44 28.05 0.75 -7.02
CA THR A 44 28.21 -0.60 -7.56
C THR A 44 27.31 -0.86 -8.77
N HIS A 45 26.38 0.05 -9.09
CA HIS A 45 25.36 -0.11 -10.14
C HIS A 45 24.56 -1.40 -10.03
N GLY A 46 24.23 -1.79 -8.79
CA GLY A 46 23.43 -2.97 -8.50
C GLY A 46 22.65 -2.81 -7.20
N PHE A 47 21.70 -3.73 -6.97
CA PHE A 47 20.96 -3.75 -5.72
C PHE A 47 21.82 -4.28 -4.57
N ALA A 48 21.75 -3.58 -3.44
CA ALA A 48 22.38 -3.90 -2.19
C ALA A 48 21.30 -4.05 -1.12
N SER A 49 21.35 -5.14 -0.38
CA SER A 49 20.43 -5.49 0.68
C SER A 49 21.15 -5.39 2.02
N VAL A 50 20.50 -4.76 2.99
CA VAL A 50 20.89 -4.96 4.39
C VAL A 50 20.73 -6.45 4.69
N ASP A 51 21.69 -7.06 5.36
CA ASP A 51 21.66 -8.46 5.80
C ASP A 51 22.51 -8.57 7.06
N PHE A 52 21.89 -8.94 8.17
CA PHE A 52 22.57 -9.13 9.45
C PHE A 52 22.92 -10.61 9.60
N ASP A 53 24.21 -10.94 9.73
CA ASP A 53 24.59 -12.31 10.10
C ASP A 53 24.18 -12.63 11.55
N ARG A 54 24.24 -13.91 11.93
CA ARG A 54 23.87 -14.39 13.29
C ARG A 54 24.73 -13.78 14.42
N GLU A 55 25.86 -13.17 14.09
CA GLU A 55 26.79 -12.51 15.00
C GLU A 55 26.73 -10.97 14.90
N ASN A 56 25.78 -10.40 14.13
CA ASN A 56 25.60 -8.98 13.87
C ASN A 56 26.80 -8.25 13.21
N ASN A 57 27.73 -8.97 12.57
CA ASN A 57 28.99 -8.36 12.11
C ASN A 57 28.96 -7.85 10.65
N VAL A 58 28.24 -8.54 9.77
CA VAL A 58 27.98 -8.09 8.38
C VAL A 58 26.71 -7.24 8.35
N ALA A 59 26.75 -6.11 7.63
CA ALA A 59 25.62 -5.19 7.53
C ALA A 59 24.86 -5.31 6.20
N GLY A 60 25.48 -5.85 5.14
CA GLY A 60 24.77 -6.03 3.89
C GLY A 60 25.51 -6.84 2.83
N ARG A 61 24.76 -7.17 1.78
CA ARG A 61 25.18 -7.96 0.63
C ARG A 61 24.65 -7.37 -0.67
N ASP A 62 25.43 -7.42 -1.73
CA ASP A 62 24.92 -7.13 -3.07
C ASP A 62 24.34 -8.39 -3.75
N LEU A 63 23.72 -8.22 -4.91
CA LEU A 63 23.21 -9.35 -5.71
C LEU A 63 24.30 -10.22 -6.32
N GLN A 64 25.56 -9.77 -6.31
CA GLN A 64 26.71 -10.54 -6.82
C GLN A 64 27.27 -11.50 -5.75
N GLY A 65 26.78 -11.41 -4.50
CA GLY A 65 27.19 -12.23 -3.38
C GLY A 65 28.34 -11.64 -2.58
N ASN A 66 28.76 -10.41 -2.87
CA ASN A 66 29.76 -9.72 -2.07
C ASN A 66 29.15 -9.31 -0.73
N THR A 67 29.93 -9.47 0.35
CA THR A 67 29.52 -9.09 1.70
C THR A 67 30.27 -7.84 2.14
N TYR A 68 29.58 -6.97 2.88
CA TYR A 68 30.12 -5.68 3.32
C TYR A 68 30.00 -5.54 4.84
N THR A 69 31.06 -5.02 5.47
CA THR A 69 30.94 -4.49 6.83
C THR A 69 30.01 -3.28 6.84
N GLN A 70 29.50 -2.87 8.00
CA GLN A 70 28.66 -1.65 8.10
C GLN A 70 29.33 -0.43 7.46
N GLN A 71 30.61 -0.23 7.78
CA GLN A 71 31.38 0.91 7.30
C GLN A 71 31.55 0.90 5.76
N GLN A 72 31.65 -0.28 5.15
CA GLN A 72 31.72 -0.44 3.69
C GLN A 72 30.33 -0.30 3.04
N PHE A 73 29.30 -0.83 3.70
CA PHE A 73 27.92 -0.76 3.21
C PHE A 73 27.43 0.69 3.13
N ASP A 74 27.77 1.51 4.12
CA ASP A 74 27.48 2.95 4.10
C ASP A 74 28.09 3.64 2.87
N SER A 75 29.30 3.23 2.47
CA SER A 75 30.00 3.80 1.30
C SER A 75 29.46 3.36 -0.05
N ILE A 76 28.81 2.20 -0.16
CA ILE A 76 28.16 1.79 -1.41
C ILE A 76 26.76 2.42 -1.57
N LEU A 77 26.16 2.92 -0.49
CA LEU A 77 24.89 3.66 -0.53
C LEU A 77 25.09 5.09 0.01
N PRO A 78 25.97 5.90 -0.62
CA PRO A 78 26.44 7.14 -0.04
C PRO A 78 25.36 8.21 0.09
N THR A 79 24.38 8.23 -0.83
CA THR A 79 23.23 9.16 -0.80
C THR A 79 22.26 8.82 0.32
N PHE A 80 22.06 7.55 0.65
CA PHE A 80 21.18 7.13 1.74
C PHE A 80 21.85 7.37 3.11
N TYR A 81 23.13 7.03 3.25
CA TYR A 81 23.91 7.17 4.49
C TYR A 81 24.71 8.49 4.57
N TYR A 82 24.31 9.53 3.82
CA TYR A 82 25.07 10.78 3.71
C TYR A 82 25.38 11.44 5.05
N ARG A 83 24.47 11.37 6.04
CA ARG A 83 24.69 11.94 7.38
C ARG A 83 25.81 11.25 8.12
N GLN A 84 25.85 9.92 8.06
CA GLN A 84 26.89 9.12 8.70
C GLN A 84 28.24 9.36 8.02
N LEU A 85 28.27 9.28 6.70
CA LEU A 85 29.49 9.51 5.93
C LEU A 85 30.03 10.94 6.10
N ALA A 86 29.15 11.94 6.17
CA ALA A 86 29.57 13.33 6.41
C ALA A 86 30.16 13.52 7.81
N ALA A 87 29.57 12.91 8.83
CA ALA A 87 30.09 12.94 10.20
C ALA A 87 31.48 12.28 10.31
N GLU A 88 31.72 11.23 9.53
CA GLU A 88 33.01 10.54 9.46
C GLU A 88 34.03 11.19 8.51
N GLY A 89 33.66 12.24 7.78
CA GLY A 89 34.51 12.86 6.76
C GLY A 89 34.78 11.97 5.54
N ARG A 90 33.91 10.98 5.29
CA ARG A 90 34.02 9.97 4.22
C ARG A 90 33.00 10.15 3.11
N PHE A 91 32.17 11.19 3.17
CA PHE A 91 31.21 11.48 2.12
C PHE A 91 31.96 11.83 0.83
N PRO A 92 31.69 11.15 -0.30
CA PRO A 92 32.41 11.38 -1.55
C PRO A 92 32.11 12.79 -2.07
N SER A 93 33.15 13.49 -2.52
CA SER A 93 33.00 14.82 -3.17
C SER A 93 32.45 14.72 -4.59
N GLU A 94 32.50 13.54 -5.20
CA GLU A 94 32.05 13.26 -6.56
C GLU A 94 31.45 11.86 -6.66
N ILE A 95 30.29 11.73 -7.32
CA ILE A 95 29.64 10.46 -7.65
C ILE A 95 29.24 10.52 -9.12
N GLU A 96 29.60 9.50 -9.90
CA GLU A 96 29.31 9.41 -11.35
C GLU A 96 29.67 10.67 -12.17
N GLY A 97 30.83 11.29 -11.88
CA GLY A 97 31.24 12.51 -12.60
C GLY A 97 30.55 13.79 -12.14
N VAL A 98 29.70 13.73 -11.11
CA VAL A 98 28.95 14.88 -10.59
C VAL A 98 29.46 15.23 -9.20
N ALA A 99 29.82 16.50 -9.00
CA ALA A 99 30.17 17.02 -7.69
C ALA A 99 28.95 16.95 -6.76
N VAL A 100 29.12 16.38 -5.56
CA VAL A 100 28.03 16.17 -4.61
C VAL A 100 28.37 16.78 -3.26
N GLU A 101 27.42 17.50 -2.69
CA GLU A 101 27.45 17.93 -1.30
C GLU A 101 26.31 17.28 -0.50
N SER A 102 26.50 17.09 0.80
CA SER A 102 25.48 16.56 1.72
C SER A 102 24.15 17.32 1.65
N ARG A 103 24.21 18.63 1.39
CA ARG A 103 23.03 19.50 1.27
C ARG A 103 22.23 19.22 0.00
N ASP A 104 22.90 18.91 -1.10
CA ASP A 104 22.22 18.56 -2.34
C ASP A 104 21.48 17.23 -2.19
N VAL A 105 22.14 16.23 -1.58
CA VAL A 105 21.53 14.95 -1.25
C VAL A 105 20.32 15.13 -0.33
N GLU A 106 20.45 15.92 0.74
CA GLU A 106 19.31 16.18 1.63
C GLU A 106 18.11 16.81 0.91
N ARG A 107 18.36 17.67 -0.08
CA ARG A 107 17.29 18.33 -0.86
C ARG A 107 16.65 17.39 -1.88
N THR A 108 17.43 16.50 -2.51
CA THR A 108 16.94 15.62 -3.57
C THR A 108 16.42 14.29 -3.05
N ASN A 109 16.84 13.87 -1.85
CA ASN A 109 16.37 12.63 -1.27
C ASN A 109 14.90 12.73 -0.90
N PHE A 110 14.12 11.73 -1.32
CA PHE A 110 12.73 11.62 -0.94
C PHE A 110 12.34 10.16 -0.69
N MET A 111 11.29 10.01 0.10
CA MET A 111 10.62 8.74 0.30
C MET A 111 9.14 8.92 -0.02
N PHE A 112 8.61 8.03 -0.84
CA PHE A 112 7.19 7.90 -1.13
C PHE A 112 6.73 6.49 -0.77
N ARG A 113 5.54 6.37 -0.18
CA ARG A 113 4.92 5.09 0.10
C ARG A 113 3.42 5.17 -0.13
N THR A 114 2.86 4.12 -0.70
CA THR A 114 1.43 3.92 -0.81
C THR A 114 1.08 2.46 -0.52
N SER A 115 -0.09 2.25 0.07
CA SER A 115 -0.59 0.93 0.41
C SER A 115 -2.05 0.75 -0.03
N PRO A 116 -2.45 -0.44 -0.48
CA PRO A 116 -3.84 -0.75 -0.81
C PRO A 116 -4.82 -0.40 0.32
N GLY A 117 -4.40 -0.68 1.56
CA GLY A 117 -5.19 -0.38 2.76
C GLY A 117 -5.54 1.09 2.92
N GLU A 118 -4.72 2.03 2.44
CA GLU A 118 -5.02 3.47 2.47
C GLU A 118 -5.93 3.93 1.33
N ILE A 119 -5.86 3.25 0.19
CA ILE A 119 -6.59 3.60 -1.03
C ILE A 119 -8.01 3.01 -0.99
N ASN A 120 -8.15 1.75 -0.57
CA ASN A 120 -9.43 1.05 -0.54
C ASN A 120 -10.32 1.46 0.66
N ARG A 121 -9.81 2.29 1.57
CA ARG A 121 -10.62 2.89 2.63
C ARG A 121 -11.56 3.92 2.03
N ARG A 122 -12.84 3.83 2.36
CA ARG A 122 -13.80 4.90 2.10
C ARG A 122 -13.37 6.15 2.86
N ARG A 123 -13.03 7.20 2.12
CA ARG A 123 -12.77 8.53 2.66
C ARG A 123 -14.03 9.37 2.52
N PRO A 124 -14.35 10.24 3.50
CA PRO A 124 -15.32 11.29 3.29
C PRO A 124 -14.94 12.11 2.05
N THR A 125 -15.91 12.44 1.20
CA THR A 125 -15.69 13.30 0.01
C THR A 125 -15.69 14.77 0.41
N VAL A 126 -14.87 15.09 1.41
CA VAL A 126 -14.70 16.41 2.01
C VAL A 126 -13.20 16.61 2.24
N TYR A 127 -12.67 17.73 1.78
CA TYR A 127 -11.24 17.97 1.63
C TYR A 127 -10.86 19.32 2.24
N GLN A 128 -9.64 19.49 2.71
CA GLN A 128 -9.16 20.78 3.24
C GLN A 128 -8.35 21.50 2.19
N LEU A 129 -8.62 22.78 1.93
CA LEU A 129 -7.80 23.59 1.03
C LEU A 129 -6.90 24.52 1.82
N LEU A 130 -5.60 24.28 1.77
CA LEU A 130 -4.60 25.16 2.38
C LEU A 130 -4.33 26.37 1.48
N GLU A 131 -3.87 27.46 2.08
CA GLU A 131 -3.31 28.60 1.35
C GLU A 131 -1.91 28.24 0.85
N SER A 132 -1.71 28.23 -0.47
CA SER A 132 -0.44 27.81 -1.07
C SER A 132 0.61 28.92 -1.12
N MET A 133 0.21 30.17 -0.90
CA MET A 133 1.11 31.31 -0.77
C MET A 133 0.76 32.13 0.49
N PRO A 134 1.02 31.56 1.69
CA PRO A 134 0.75 32.22 2.96
C PRO A 134 1.67 33.43 3.16
N ASP A 135 1.22 34.37 4.00
CA ASP A 135 2.03 35.55 4.38
C ASP A 135 3.21 35.17 5.29
N ARG A 136 3.08 34.07 6.03
CA ARG A 136 4.12 33.47 6.87
C ARG A 136 4.67 32.21 6.22
N ILE A 137 5.88 31.80 6.61
CA ILE A 137 6.53 30.59 6.06
C ILE A 137 5.73 29.32 6.41
N ASP A 138 5.14 29.28 7.61
CA ASP A 138 4.40 28.11 8.10
C ASP A 138 3.00 28.03 7.48
N LEU A 139 2.59 26.81 7.13
CA LEU A 139 1.23 26.54 6.66
C LEU A 139 0.26 26.50 7.84
N GLU A 140 -0.83 27.26 7.71
CA GLU A 140 -1.91 27.27 8.70
C GLU A 140 -2.94 26.18 8.40
N PRO A 141 -3.56 25.58 9.43
CA PRO A 141 -4.70 24.70 9.23
C PRO A 141 -5.83 25.41 8.49
N ALA A 142 -6.52 24.72 7.59
CA ALA A 142 -7.69 25.29 6.94
C ALA A 142 -8.79 25.56 7.99
N THR A 143 -9.56 26.63 7.80
CA THR A 143 -10.78 26.93 8.59
C THR A 143 -12.04 26.43 7.90
N ASP A 144 -11.95 26.14 6.60
CA ASP A 144 -13.01 25.56 5.80
C ASP A 144 -12.59 24.23 5.18
N VAL A 145 -13.61 23.46 4.78
CA VAL A 145 -13.46 22.27 3.96
C VAL A 145 -14.23 22.46 2.66
N PHE A 146 -13.85 21.75 1.60
CA PHE A 146 -14.58 21.75 0.35
C PHE A 146 -15.07 20.36 -0.05
N ARG A 147 -16.15 20.34 -0.82
CA ARG A 147 -16.63 19.17 -1.55
C ARG A 147 -16.93 19.55 -2.99
N ILE A 148 -16.84 18.60 -3.90
CA ILE A 148 -17.19 18.81 -5.30
C ILE A 148 -18.51 18.08 -5.58
N THR A 149 -19.52 18.83 -6.04
CA THR A 149 -20.85 18.34 -6.41
C THR A 149 -20.94 18.22 -7.94
N GLY A 150 -22.12 17.84 -8.45
CA GLY A 150 -22.40 17.86 -9.90
C GLY A 150 -22.53 19.28 -10.46
N GLU A 151 -22.75 20.29 -9.63
CA GLU A 151 -23.00 21.68 -10.05
C GLU A 151 -21.82 22.61 -9.79
N GLY A 152 -20.91 22.25 -8.88
CA GLY A 152 -19.79 23.12 -8.53
C GLY A 152 -18.97 22.59 -7.35
N ILE A 153 -18.07 23.44 -6.89
CA ILE A 153 -17.32 23.23 -5.65
C ILE A 153 -17.95 24.09 -4.56
N GLU A 154 -18.19 23.48 -3.41
CA GLU A 154 -18.76 24.11 -2.22
C GLU A 154 -17.75 24.11 -1.10
N PHE A 155 -17.50 25.29 -0.52
CA PHE A 155 -16.71 25.47 0.69
C PHE A 155 -17.65 25.61 1.89
N VAL A 156 -17.40 24.82 2.92
CA VAL A 156 -18.16 24.77 4.17
C VAL A 156 -17.24 25.20 5.29
N ASP A 157 -17.62 26.26 5.99
CA ASP A 157 -16.95 26.70 7.21
C ASP A 157 -17.09 25.62 8.29
N MET A 158 -15.99 25.24 8.93
CA MET A 158 -15.99 24.13 9.90
C MET A 158 -16.61 24.51 11.25
N GLU A 159 -16.59 25.79 11.62
CA GLU A 159 -17.13 26.26 12.89
C GLU A 159 -18.64 26.42 12.82
N THR A 160 -19.14 27.05 11.78
CA THR A 160 -20.58 27.35 11.63
C THR A 160 -21.35 26.30 10.84
N ASN A 161 -20.64 25.41 10.12
CA ASN A 161 -21.23 24.43 9.20
C ASN A 161 -22.12 25.08 8.12
N THR A 162 -21.75 26.29 7.68
CA THR A 162 -22.44 27.02 6.61
C THR A 162 -21.60 27.11 5.36
N ILE A 163 -22.26 27.17 4.19
CA ILE A 163 -21.57 27.30 2.90
C ILE A 163 -21.08 28.74 2.71
N ASP A 164 -19.79 28.92 2.43
CA ASP A 164 -19.25 30.19 1.92
C ASP A 164 -19.63 30.33 0.44
N GLN A 165 -20.74 31.02 0.20
CA GLN A 165 -21.27 31.27 -1.14
C GLN A 165 -20.29 32.03 -2.04
N LYS A 166 -19.53 32.97 -1.47
CA LYS A 166 -18.63 33.84 -2.24
C LYS A 166 -17.42 33.04 -2.72
N LYS A 167 -16.78 32.28 -1.82
CA LYS A 167 -15.64 31.41 -2.15
C LYS A 167 -16.06 30.29 -3.10
N SER A 168 -17.20 29.64 -2.83
CA SER A 168 -17.76 28.57 -3.68
C SER A 168 -18.03 29.05 -5.10
N ALA A 169 -18.70 30.21 -5.26
CA ALA A 169 -18.96 30.79 -6.57
C ALA A 169 -17.67 31.18 -7.31
N ALA A 170 -16.67 31.73 -6.61
CA ALA A 170 -15.40 32.12 -7.22
C ALA A 170 -14.63 30.91 -7.78
N PHE A 171 -14.47 29.84 -6.99
CA PHE A 171 -13.79 28.63 -7.45
C PHE A 171 -14.59 27.91 -8.54
N THR A 172 -15.90 27.79 -8.39
CA THR A 172 -16.77 27.16 -9.40
C THR A 172 -16.68 27.89 -10.74
N LYS A 173 -16.70 29.24 -10.72
CA LYS A 173 -16.54 30.05 -11.92
C LYS A 173 -15.21 29.77 -12.60
N VAL A 174 -14.09 29.78 -11.87
CA VAL A 174 -12.77 29.55 -12.47
C VAL A 174 -12.63 28.12 -13.01
N LEU A 175 -13.18 27.11 -12.34
CA LEU A 175 -13.23 25.74 -12.86
C LEU A 175 -13.99 25.67 -14.18
N ARG A 176 -15.18 26.29 -14.26
CA ARG A 176 -16.00 26.35 -15.48
C ARG A 176 -15.30 27.11 -16.60
N ASP A 177 -14.70 28.26 -16.30
CA ASP A 177 -13.94 29.08 -17.25
C ASP A 177 -12.74 28.31 -17.83
N LYS A 178 -12.15 27.38 -17.05
CA LYS A 178 -11.09 26.47 -17.51
C LYS A 178 -11.61 25.19 -18.19
N GLY A 179 -12.93 25.06 -18.33
CA GLY A 179 -13.58 23.95 -19.03
C GLY A 179 -13.79 22.69 -18.18
N PHE A 180 -13.65 22.75 -16.85
CA PHE A 180 -13.84 21.61 -15.96
C PHE A 180 -15.26 21.03 -16.06
N SER A 181 -15.37 19.71 -16.27
CA SER A 181 -16.66 19.00 -16.30
C SER A 181 -16.94 18.35 -14.95
N PHE A 182 -17.95 18.84 -14.25
CA PHE A 182 -18.40 18.24 -13.00
C PHE A 182 -19.19 16.93 -13.24
N PRO A 183 -19.20 16.00 -12.28
CA PRO A 183 -18.46 16.01 -11.01
C PRO A 183 -16.98 15.65 -11.17
N ALA A 184 -16.18 15.86 -10.11
CA ALA A 184 -14.80 15.34 -10.07
C ALA A 184 -14.82 13.82 -9.86
N ARG A 185 -14.01 13.09 -10.64
CA ARG A 185 -13.80 11.64 -10.49
C ARG A 185 -12.65 11.32 -9.53
N VAL A 186 -11.61 12.13 -9.53
CA VAL A 186 -10.48 12.02 -8.61
C VAL A 186 -10.21 13.38 -8.00
N VAL A 187 -10.02 13.41 -6.69
CA VAL A 187 -9.60 14.59 -5.93
C VAL A 187 -8.45 14.15 -5.04
N SER A 188 -7.24 14.60 -5.35
CA SER A 188 -6.03 14.24 -4.62
C SER A 188 -5.28 15.49 -4.20
N GLY A 189 -4.88 15.52 -2.94
CA GLY A 189 -4.12 16.60 -2.31
C GLY A 189 -3.60 16.14 -0.96
N ASN A 190 -2.66 16.89 -0.41
CA ASN A 190 -2.07 16.61 0.89
C ASN A 190 -2.51 17.69 1.89
N PRO A 191 -3.44 17.43 2.82
CA PRO A 191 -3.93 18.45 3.75
C PRO A 191 -2.98 18.72 4.93
N SER A 192 -1.81 18.08 5.00
CA SER A 192 -0.87 18.26 6.12
C SER A 192 -0.24 19.65 6.12
N THR A 193 -0.17 20.29 7.29
CA THR A 193 0.57 21.54 7.51
C THR A 193 2.05 21.32 7.82
N ARG A 194 2.50 20.05 7.96
CA ARG A 194 3.90 19.70 8.27
C ARG A 194 4.85 19.79 7.07
N LYS A 195 4.31 20.00 5.88
CA LYS A 195 5.08 20.15 4.65
C LYS A 195 5.61 21.57 4.52
N ARG A 196 6.70 21.74 3.76
CA ARG A 196 7.38 23.04 3.59
C ARG A 196 6.64 24.02 2.65
N TYR A 197 5.76 23.51 1.82
CA TYR A 197 4.95 24.28 0.87
C TYR A 197 3.75 23.43 0.44
N ASP A 198 2.75 24.07 -0.15
CA ASP A 198 1.53 23.40 -0.62
C ASP A 198 1.45 23.41 -2.15
N ASN A 199 1.30 22.21 -2.73
CA ASN A 199 1.05 22.02 -4.16
C ASN A 199 -0.45 22.03 -4.50
N GLY A 200 -1.33 22.25 -3.52
CA GLY A 200 -2.77 22.19 -3.68
C GLY A 200 -3.26 20.80 -4.06
N TYR A 201 -4.16 20.76 -5.04
CA TYR A 201 -4.90 19.58 -5.47
C TYR A 201 -4.71 19.31 -6.95
N LEU A 202 -4.59 18.02 -7.28
CA LEU A 202 -4.80 17.49 -8.60
C LEU A 202 -6.20 16.86 -8.68
N LEU A 203 -6.96 17.29 -9.68
CA LEU A 203 -8.35 16.89 -9.93
C LEU A 203 -8.43 16.18 -11.27
N VAL A 204 -9.27 15.14 -11.35
CA VAL A 204 -9.71 14.53 -12.62
C VAL A 204 -11.19 14.82 -12.75
N ASP A 205 -11.57 15.45 -13.86
CA ASP A 205 -12.97 15.80 -14.14
C ASP A 205 -13.74 14.62 -14.78
N ASP A 206 -15.04 14.78 -15.02
CA ASP A 206 -15.87 13.73 -15.59
C ASP A 206 -15.42 13.31 -17.00
N ALA A 207 -14.86 14.25 -17.76
CA ALA A 207 -14.32 14.06 -19.10
C ALA A 207 -12.85 13.56 -19.12
N GLN A 208 -12.34 13.04 -18.00
CA GLN A 208 -10.98 12.50 -17.86
C GLN A 208 -9.83 13.51 -17.99
N ARG A 209 -10.12 14.80 -17.89
CA ARG A 209 -9.10 15.86 -17.96
C ARG A 209 -8.54 16.14 -16.58
N VAL A 210 -7.22 16.35 -16.51
CA VAL A 210 -6.49 16.61 -15.27
C VAL A 210 -6.32 18.11 -15.06
N TYR A 211 -6.56 18.57 -13.83
CA TYR A 211 -6.43 19.97 -13.43
C TYR A 211 -5.61 20.09 -12.16
N HIS A 212 -4.81 21.14 -12.06
CA HIS A 212 -4.17 21.59 -10.83
C HIS A 212 -4.98 22.77 -10.27
N MET A 213 -5.57 22.57 -9.10
CA MET A 213 -6.31 23.58 -8.35
C MET A 213 -5.58 23.91 -7.04
N LYS A 214 -5.45 25.20 -6.72
CA LYS A 214 -4.94 25.64 -5.42
C LYS A 214 -5.48 27.00 -5.02
N GLN A 215 -5.22 27.42 -3.78
CA GLN A 215 -5.52 28.77 -3.32
C GLN A 215 -4.24 29.59 -3.28
N VAL A 216 -4.27 30.79 -3.86
CA VAL A 216 -3.13 31.72 -3.84
C VAL A 216 -3.62 33.08 -3.38
N ARG A 217 -3.19 33.51 -2.19
CA ARG A 217 -3.59 34.76 -1.53
C ARG A 217 -5.12 34.92 -1.50
N GLY A 218 -5.81 33.88 -1.06
CA GLY A 218 -7.27 33.83 -0.95
C GLY A 218 -8.01 33.72 -2.29
N ARG A 219 -7.31 33.58 -3.42
CA ARG A 219 -7.92 33.49 -4.76
C ARG A 219 -7.80 32.10 -5.36
N PRO A 220 -8.79 31.65 -6.15
CA PRO A 220 -8.71 30.41 -6.89
C PRO A 220 -7.63 30.47 -7.97
N PHE A 221 -6.74 29.49 -7.96
CA PHE A 221 -5.88 29.16 -9.09
C PHE A 221 -6.33 27.81 -9.65
N VAL A 222 -6.61 27.75 -10.95
CA VAL A 222 -6.90 26.50 -11.65
C VAL A 222 -6.18 26.50 -12.99
N ARG A 223 -5.49 25.41 -13.29
CA ARG A 223 -4.84 25.16 -14.57
C ARG A 223 -5.17 23.75 -15.06
N ARG A 224 -5.66 23.64 -16.29
CA ARG A 224 -5.73 22.37 -17.01
C ARG A 224 -4.31 21.93 -17.37
N THR A 225 -3.99 20.66 -17.19
CA THR A 225 -2.71 20.09 -17.62
C THR A 225 -2.83 19.49 -19.01
N ASP A 226 -1.69 19.19 -19.64
CA ASP A 226 -1.63 18.54 -20.96
C ASP A 226 -1.62 17.00 -20.84
N VAL A 227 -1.99 16.46 -19.68
CA VAL A 227 -2.15 15.01 -19.49
C VAL A 227 -3.29 14.52 -20.37
N ALA A 228 -2.98 13.56 -21.25
CA ALA A 228 -3.96 12.98 -22.17
C ALA A 228 -5.13 12.35 -21.42
N ASP A 229 -6.34 12.75 -21.80
CA ASP A 229 -7.62 12.22 -21.32
C ASP A 229 -7.79 10.74 -21.67
N SER A 230 -7.18 10.27 -22.77
CA SER A 230 -7.16 8.84 -23.15
C SER A 230 -6.48 7.93 -22.13
N LEU A 231 -5.61 8.45 -21.26
CA LEU A 231 -4.96 7.67 -20.19
C LEU A 231 -5.97 7.24 -19.12
N GLN A 232 -7.03 8.03 -18.93
CA GLN A 232 -8.06 7.82 -17.91
C GLN A 232 -7.43 7.64 -16.51
N ILE A 233 -6.82 8.70 -16.00
CA ILE A 233 -6.11 8.69 -14.71
C ILE A 233 -7.06 8.32 -13.58
N GLY A 234 -6.79 7.19 -12.93
CA GLY A 234 -7.64 6.61 -11.89
C GLY A 234 -7.15 6.87 -10.47
N GLN A 235 -5.86 7.12 -10.28
CA GLN A 235 -5.27 7.44 -8.97
C GLN A 235 -4.18 8.51 -9.11
N ILE A 236 -4.11 9.40 -8.13
CA ILE A 236 -3.12 10.47 -8.07
C ILE A 236 -2.59 10.56 -6.64
N PHE A 237 -1.28 10.73 -6.51
CA PHE A 237 -0.58 10.97 -5.25
C PHE A 237 0.17 12.30 -5.34
N VAL A 238 -0.43 13.38 -4.82
CA VAL A 238 0.25 14.68 -4.73
C VAL A 238 1.46 14.56 -3.80
N THR A 239 2.60 15.13 -4.22
CA THR A 239 3.84 15.12 -3.44
C THR A 239 4.39 16.53 -3.29
N GLU A 240 5.10 16.79 -2.19
CA GLU A 240 5.76 18.07 -1.91
C GLU A 240 7.23 17.85 -1.49
N PHE A 241 8.01 17.24 -2.39
CA PHE A 241 9.43 16.99 -2.17
C PHE A 241 10.25 18.28 -2.13
N ALA A 242 11.35 18.28 -1.39
CA ALA A 242 12.12 19.50 -1.13
C ALA A 242 12.73 20.13 -2.39
N ASP A 243 12.96 19.33 -3.45
CA ASP A 243 13.47 19.80 -4.74
C ASP A 243 12.42 20.50 -5.62
N ARG A 244 11.13 20.40 -5.26
CA ARG A 244 9.98 20.99 -5.96
C ARG A 244 9.81 20.58 -7.43
N LYS A 245 10.46 19.50 -7.89
CA LYS A 245 10.43 19.10 -9.30
C LYS A 245 9.15 18.39 -9.71
N SER A 246 8.51 17.68 -8.79
CA SER A 246 7.30 16.88 -9.04
C SER A 246 6.07 17.48 -8.34
N LEU A 247 4.92 17.43 -9.02
CA LEU A 247 3.60 17.67 -8.42
C LEU A 247 3.02 16.42 -7.77
N GLY A 248 3.41 15.25 -8.25
CA GLY A 248 2.86 13.99 -7.79
C GLY A 248 3.03 12.84 -8.77
N PHE A 249 2.59 11.67 -8.32
CA PHE A 249 2.55 10.45 -9.11
C PHE A 249 1.13 10.13 -9.58
N LEU A 250 0.99 9.59 -10.78
CA LEU A 250 -0.29 9.26 -11.40
C LEU A 250 -0.31 7.79 -11.84
N VAL A 251 -1.48 7.16 -11.74
CA VAL A 251 -1.74 5.80 -12.27
C VAL A 251 -2.89 5.87 -13.26
N ASP A 252 -2.65 5.37 -14.46
CA ASP A 252 -3.64 5.31 -15.54
C ASP A 252 -4.54 4.07 -15.45
N SER A 253 -5.52 3.96 -16.36
CA SER A 253 -6.42 2.80 -16.43
C SER A 253 -5.73 1.48 -16.78
N GLU A 254 -4.58 1.54 -17.48
CA GLU A 254 -3.76 0.40 -17.85
C GLU A 254 -2.75 -0.02 -16.75
N LYS A 255 -2.79 0.68 -15.60
CA LYS A 255 -1.90 0.50 -14.44
C LYS A 255 -0.45 0.91 -14.71
N ARG A 256 -0.21 1.79 -15.68
CA ARG A 256 1.10 2.43 -15.87
C ARG A 256 1.28 3.54 -14.84
N PHE A 257 2.52 3.79 -14.46
CA PHE A 257 2.88 4.70 -13.37
C PHE A 257 3.71 5.87 -13.90
N TYR A 258 3.36 7.07 -13.46
CA TYR A 258 3.92 8.32 -13.99
C TYR A 258 4.32 9.28 -12.89
N THR A 259 5.29 10.15 -13.17
CA THR A 259 5.52 11.39 -12.41
C THR A 259 5.09 12.59 -13.25
N LEU A 260 4.47 13.60 -12.60
CA LEU A 260 4.06 14.84 -13.23
C LEU A 260 5.00 15.97 -12.80
N GLY A 261 5.66 16.61 -13.75
CA GLY A 261 6.55 17.76 -13.52
C GLY A 261 5.80 18.98 -12.98
N ALA A 262 6.42 19.71 -12.05
CA ALA A 262 5.76 20.83 -11.39
C ALA A 262 5.75 22.14 -12.17
N GLU A 263 6.77 22.38 -12.98
CA GLU A 263 6.89 23.62 -13.75
C GLU A 263 6.20 23.51 -15.12
N ASP A 264 6.39 22.38 -15.80
CA ASP A 264 5.98 22.17 -17.19
C ASP A 264 4.75 21.26 -17.35
N TYR A 265 4.27 20.63 -16.28
CA TYR A 265 3.19 19.64 -16.30
C TYR A 265 3.44 18.48 -17.26
N LYS A 266 4.71 18.20 -17.60
CA LYS A 266 5.03 17.05 -18.43
C LYS A 266 4.89 15.77 -17.63
N LEU A 267 4.29 14.78 -18.29
CA LEU A 267 4.09 13.46 -17.74
C LEU A 267 5.23 12.56 -18.20
N HIS A 268 5.96 11.97 -17.26
CA HIS A 268 7.02 11.01 -17.54
C HIS A 268 6.62 9.65 -17.00
N GLU A 269 6.67 8.63 -17.87
CA GLU A 269 6.42 7.24 -17.47
C GLU A 269 7.61 6.72 -16.66
N ILE A 270 7.32 6.12 -15.52
CA ILE A 270 8.32 5.45 -14.70
C ILE A 270 8.24 3.95 -15.03
N PRO A 271 9.33 3.30 -15.48
CA PRO A 271 9.30 1.98 -16.11
C PRO A 271 9.20 0.84 -15.08
N VAL A 272 8.15 0.83 -14.26
CA VAL A 272 7.92 -0.15 -13.19
C VAL A 272 6.99 -1.31 -13.61
N GLY A 273 6.65 -1.36 -14.90
CA GLY A 273 5.60 -2.22 -15.41
C GLY A 273 4.22 -1.82 -14.88
N LYS A 274 3.36 -2.82 -14.62
CA LYS A 274 1.99 -2.58 -14.14
C LYS A 274 1.94 -2.46 -12.63
N PHE A 275 1.45 -1.34 -12.12
CA PHE A 275 1.23 -1.11 -10.70
C PHE A 275 -0.28 -0.95 -10.40
N GLY A 276 -0.85 -1.92 -9.69
CA GLY A 276 -2.22 -1.90 -9.21
C GLY A 276 -2.31 -1.35 -7.78
N PRO A 277 -2.53 -0.04 -7.58
CA PRO A 277 -2.47 0.60 -6.26
C PRO A 277 -3.48 0.04 -5.24
N THR A 278 -4.57 -0.59 -5.71
CA THR A 278 -5.60 -1.23 -4.85
C THR A 278 -5.24 -2.65 -4.39
N ARG A 279 -4.11 -3.21 -4.86
CA ARG A 279 -3.67 -4.58 -4.54
C ARG A 279 -2.18 -4.70 -4.22
N GLU A 280 -1.36 -3.80 -4.73
CA GLU A 280 0.08 -3.77 -4.54
C GLU A 280 0.47 -2.54 -3.71
N ASN A 281 1.43 -2.73 -2.81
CA ASN A 281 2.14 -1.65 -2.14
C ASN A 281 3.23 -1.12 -3.06
N MET A 282 3.53 0.17 -2.95
CA MET A 282 4.70 0.77 -3.57
C MET A 282 5.46 1.62 -2.57
N MET A 283 6.78 1.48 -2.57
CA MET A 283 7.70 2.36 -1.88
C MET A 283 8.75 2.86 -2.88
N ILE A 284 9.01 4.16 -2.89
CA ILE A 284 10.07 4.76 -3.69
C ILE A 284 11.01 5.45 -2.72
N ILE A 285 12.29 5.09 -2.80
CA ILE A 285 13.36 5.82 -2.15
C ILE A 285 14.21 6.37 -3.29
N GLY A 286 14.13 7.68 -3.47
CA GLY A 286 14.76 8.38 -4.58
C GLY A 286 15.81 9.36 -4.10
N ASP A 287 16.86 9.50 -4.89
CA ASP A 287 17.87 10.54 -4.78
C ASP A 287 18.10 11.21 -6.15
N MET A 288 19.18 11.99 -6.27
CA MET A 288 19.54 12.71 -7.50
C MET A 288 20.08 11.83 -8.63
N PHE A 289 20.46 10.58 -8.36
CA PHE A 289 21.00 9.62 -9.32
C PHE A 289 19.97 8.56 -9.68
N TYR A 290 19.40 7.88 -8.68
CA TYR A 290 18.48 6.78 -8.90
C TYR A 290 17.31 6.75 -7.92
N TRP A 291 16.21 6.18 -8.39
CA TRP A 291 15.07 5.82 -7.57
C TRP A 291 15.00 4.30 -7.45
N THR A 292 15.00 3.81 -6.21
CA THR A 292 14.64 2.42 -5.94
C THR A 292 13.14 2.34 -5.71
N VAL A 293 12.43 1.73 -6.65
CA VAL A 293 10.99 1.46 -6.55
C VAL A 293 10.77 0.01 -6.14
N THR A 294 10.22 -0.18 -4.95
CA THR A 294 9.79 -1.49 -4.45
C THR A 294 8.29 -1.63 -4.67
N ILE A 295 7.86 -2.67 -5.38
CA ILE A 295 6.43 -3.03 -5.55
C ILE A 295 6.20 -4.39 -4.93
N GLN A 296 5.19 -4.50 -4.07
CA GLN A 296 4.88 -5.72 -3.34
C GLN A 296 3.37 -6.02 -3.33
N GLY A 297 2.98 -7.11 -3.98
CA GLY A 297 1.67 -7.75 -3.89
C GLY A 297 1.64 -8.91 -2.89
N ALA A 298 0.62 -9.77 -2.98
CA ALA A 298 0.46 -10.91 -2.08
C ALA A 298 1.50 -12.03 -2.31
N GLU A 299 1.89 -12.25 -3.57
CA GLU A 299 2.81 -13.32 -4.01
C GLU A 299 3.91 -12.80 -4.94
N SER A 300 4.06 -11.48 -5.03
CA SER A 300 5.05 -10.89 -5.90
C SER A 300 5.71 -9.73 -5.22
N LYS A 301 7.03 -9.70 -5.34
CA LYS A 301 7.85 -8.57 -4.94
C LYS A 301 8.82 -8.27 -6.08
N ARG A 302 9.01 -7.00 -6.39
CA ARG A 302 9.99 -6.57 -7.39
C ARG A 302 10.60 -5.23 -7.00
N TYR A 303 11.85 -5.06 -7.36
CA TYR A 303 12.63 -3.85 -7.20
C TYR A 303 13.00 -3.34 -8.58
N VAL A 304 12.78 -2.06 -8.82
CA VAL A 304 13.08 -1.40 -10.09
C VAL A 304 13.94 -0.18 -9.78
N ALA A 305 15.12 -0.12 -10.38
CA ALA A 305 16.00 1.03 -10.32
C ALA A 305 15.71 1.93 -11.52
N VAL A 306 15.44 3.21 -11.27
CA VAL A 306 15.09 4.19 -12.30
C VAL A 306 16.08 5.34 -12.24
N ASN A 307 16.64 5.75 -13.37
CA ASN A 307 17.54 6.90 -13.43
C ASN A 307 16.75 8.20 -13.15
N ALA A 308 17.20 9.00 -12.19
CA ALA A 308 16.49 10.21 -11.76
C ALA A 308 16.54 11.36 -12.77
N ARG A 309 17.45 11.32 -13.76
CA ARG A 309 17.65 12.38 -14.76
C ARG A 309 16.72 12.25 -15.96
N ASP A 310 16.50 11.03 -16.43
CA ASP A 310 15.73 10.75 -17.65
C ASP A 310 14.58 9.75 -17.46
N TYR A 311 14.40 9.22 -16.25
CA TYR A 311 13.40 8.20 -15.90
C TYR A 311 13.54 6.87 -16.65
N SER A 312 14.72 6.58 -17.21
CA SER A 312 15.02 5.29 -17.84
C SER A 312 15.19 4.17 -16.81
N LEU A 313 14.96 2.93 -17.26
CA LEU A 313 15.19 1.74 -16.44
C LEU A 313 16.70 1.51 -16.30
N ALA A 314 17.20 1.50 -15.07
CA ALA A 314 18.59 1.18 -14.77
C ALA A 314 18.79 -0.32 -14.50
N ASP A 315 17.90 -0.93 -13.71
CA ASP A 315 17.96 -2.36 -13.36
C ASP A 315 16.61 -2.86 -12.81
N GLU A 316 16.36 -4.17 -12.85
CA GLU A 316 15.19 -4.80 -12.25
C GLU A 316 15.56 -6.11 -11.54
N TYR A 317 15.11 -6.26 -10.30
CA TYR A 317 15.31 -7.47 -9.51
C TYR A 317 14.00 -8.03 -8.97
N ARG A 318 13.77 -9.32 -9.17
CA ARG A 318 12.60 -10.07 -8.66
C ARG A 318 13.07 -11.19 -7.74
N PRO A 319 12.96 -11.04 -6.41
CA PRO A 319 13.30 -12.12 -5.50
C PRO A 319 12.36 -13.32 -5.70
N GLU A 320 12.94 -14.53 -5.66
CA GLU A 320 12.15 -15.76 -5.57
C GLU A 320 11.55 -15.90 -4.16
N GLU A 321 10.25 -15.63 -4.02
CA GLU A 321 9.54 -15.94 -2.78
C GLU A 321 9.23 -17.44 -2.73
N LYS A 322 10.02 -18.20 -1.96
CA LYS A 322 9.72 -19.61 -1.70
C LYS A 322 8.65 -19.71 -0.62
N PRO A 323 7.51 -20.39 -0.87
CA PRO A 323 6.51 -20.60 0.15
C PRO A 323 7.14 -21.38 1.31
N GLN A 324 6.89 -20.91 2.53
CA GLN A 324 7.39 -21.60 3.71
C GLN A 324 6.68 -22.95 3.87
N ALA A 325 7.40 -23.98 4.32
CA ALA A 325 6.86 -25.33 4.42
C ALA A 325 5.57 -25.40 5.25
N TRP A 326 5.44 -24.61 6.32
CA TRP A 326 4.21 -24.56 7.13
C TRP A 326 2.99 -24.11 6.31
N ALA A 327 3.15 -23.14 5.41
CA ALA A 327 2.06 -22.61 4.60
C ALA A 327 1.57 -23.68 3.60
N GLU A 328 2.47 -24.51 3.07
CA GLU A 328 2.10 -25.67 2.26
C GLU A 328 1.37 -26.73 3.07
N TYR A 329 1.82 -27.05 4.29
CA TYR A 329 1.13 -28.01 5.15
C TYR A 329 -0.25 -27.50 5.62
N ALA A 330 -0.43 -26.20 5.83
CA ALA A 330 -1.71 -25.61 6.19
C ALA A 330 -2.81 -25.95 5.18
N LYS A 331 -2.48 -26.01 3.87
CA LYS A 331 -3.41 -26.39 2.79
C LYS A 331 -3.98 -27.80 2.96
N TYR A 332 -3.29 -28.71 3.64
CA TYR A 332 -3.78 -30.07 3.93
C TYR A 332 -4.54 -30.17 5.25
N LEU A 333 -4.37 -29.20 6.15
CA LEU A 333 -4.98 -29.19 7.48
C LEU A 333 -6.31 -28.44 7.51
N PHE A 334 -6.38 -27.31 6.79
CA PHE A 334 -7.47 -26.36 6.87
C PHE A 334 -8.16 -26.23 5.50
N PRO A 335 -9.49 -26.46 5.41
CA PRO A 335 -10.23 -26.30 4.17
C PRO A 335 -10.36 -24.83 3.73
N PHE A 336 -10.29 -23.90 4.68
CA PHE A 336 -10.26 -22.46 4.46
C PHE A 336 -9.77 -21.75 5.72
N GLU A 337 -9.40 -20.48 5.60
CA GLU A 337 -9.15 -19.59 6.73
C GLU A 337 -10.27 -18.55 6.86
N LEU A 338 -10.79 -18.38 8.07
CA LEU A 338 -11.69 -17.26 8.39
C LEU A 338 -10.86 -16.11 8.97
N SER A 339 -10.78 -15.00 8.24
CA SER A 339 -10.11 -13.78 8.73
C SER A 339 -11.09 -12.63 8.84
N PHE A 340 -10.86 -11.74 9.82
CA PHE A 340 -11.63 -10.52 10.02
C PHE A 340 -10.91 -9.27 9.53
N THR A 341 -9.62 -9.34 9.22
CA THR A 341 -8.79 -8.22 8.80
C THR A 341 -8.17 -8.49 7.44
N SER A 342 -7.80 -7.42 6.72
CA SER A 342 -7.10 -7.53 5.45
C SER A 342 -6.06 -6.41 5.33
N PRO A 343 -4.88 -6.67 4.76
CA PRO A 343 -3.95 -5.61 4.40
C PRO A 343 -4.50 -4.73 3.25
N LEU A 344 -5.52 -5.21 2.53
CA LEU A 344 -6.06 -4.52 1.36
C LEU A 344 -7.10 -3.47 1.71
N ASP A 345 -7.93 -3.69 2.72
CA ASP A 345 -9.01 -2.79 3.07
C ASP A 345 -9.11 -2.74 4.60
N GLY A 346 -9.05 -1.55 5.20
CA GLY A 346 -8.94 -1.38 6.66
C GLY A 346 -10.20 -1.75 7.46
N TYR A 347 -11.06 -2.64 6.95
CA TYR A 347 -12.34 -3.00 7.54
C TYR A 347 -12.28 -4.30 8.35
N VAL A 348 -13.09 -4.37 9.40
CA VAL A 348 -13.32 -5.59 10.17
C VAL A 348 -14.60 -6.26 9.67
N LYS A 349 -14.48 -7.36 8.93
CA LYS A 349 -15.62 -8.16 8.42
C LYS A 349 -15.19 -9.60 8.15
N PRO A 350 -16.07 -10.60 8.28
CA PRO A 350 -15.71 -11.99 8.00
C PRO A 350 -15.32 -12.16 6.53
N ARG A 351 -14.18 -12.80 6.28
CA ARG A 351 -13.64 -13.14 4.96
C ARG A 351 -13.17 -14.58 4.96
N ILE A 352 -13.50 -15.30 3.90
CA ILE A 352 -12.98 -16.64 3.66
C ILE A 352 -11.78 -16.48 2.72
N ALA A 353 -10.62 -16.95 3.15
CA ALA A 353 -9.37 -16.94 2.40
C ALA A 353 -8.78 -18.35 2.30
N GLU A 354 -7.76 -18.53 1.46
CA GLU A 354 -6.96 -19.75 1.36
C GLU A 354 -7.79 -21.04 1.26
N VAL A 355 -8.83 -21.04 0.41
CA VAL A 355 -9.68 -22.23 0.22
C VAL A 355 -8.83 -23.35 -0.39
N SER A 356 -8.71 -24.46 0.34
CA SER A 356 -7.90 -25.60 -0.08
C SER A 356 -8.72 -26.87 -0.20
N PHE A 357 -8.79 -27.41 -1.42
CA PHE A 357 -9.38 -28.72 -1.68
C PHE A 357 -8.49 -29.87 -1.20
N GLN A 358 -7.20 -29.63 -0.92
CA GLN A 358 -6.29 -30.66 -0.43
C GLN A 358 -6.67 -31.11 1.00
N ALA A 359 -7.25 -30.22 1.80
CA ALA A 359 -7.74 -30.54 3.14
C ALA A 359 -8.89 -31.56 3.14
N LEU A 360 -9.56 -31.78 2.00
CA LEU A 360 -10.59 -32.82 1.88
C LEU A 360 -10.05 -34.22 2.12
N TRP A 361 -8.76 -34.49 1.84
CA TRP A 361 -8.15 -35.79 2.15
C TRP A 361 -8.14 -36.07 3.66
N LEU A 362 -7.73 -35.09 4.45
CA LEU A 362 -7.81 -35.16 5.90
C LEU A 362 -9.28 -35.23 6.35
N GLY A 363 -10.16 -34.42 5.75
CA GLY A 363 -11.60 -34.45 6.00
C GLY A 363 -12.23 -35.83 5.77
N LEU A 364 -11.85 -36.55 4.71
CA LEU A 364 -12.29 -37.93 4.43
C LEU A 364 -11.84 -38.90 5.51
N ALA A 365 -10.56 -38.82 5.93
CA ALA A 365 -10.03 -39.65 7.01
C ALA A 365 -10.76 -39.40 8.33
N LEU A 366 -10.92 -38.12 8.71
CA LEU A 366 -11.66 -37.71 9.91
C LEU A 366 -13.13 -38.09 9.86
N GLY A 367 -13.77 -37.96 8.69
CA GLY A 367 -15.16 -38.32 8.46
C GLY A 367 -15.39 -39.83 8.59
N ALA A 368 -14.51 -40.65 8.01
CA ALA A 368 -14.54 -42.10 8.14
C ALA A 368 -14.34 -42.53 9.60
N PHE A 369 -13.37 -41.92 10.30
CA PHE A 369 -13.13 -42.15 11.72
C PHE A 369 -14.33 -41.75 12.59
N TYR A 370 -14.92 -40.58 12.35
CA TYR A 370 -16.12 -40.13 13.04
C TYR A 370 -17.30 -41.09 12.84
N ALA A 371 -17.52 -41.54 11.60
CA ALA A 371 -18.56 -42.51 11.27
C ALA A 371 -18.35 -43.85 11.97
N LEU A 372 -17.09 -44.25 12.17
CA LEU A 372 -16.71 -45.47 12.88
C LEU A 372 -16.99 -45.39 14.39
N ILE A 373 -16.66 -44.27 15.03
CA ILE A 373 -16.94 -44.05 16.46
C ILE A 373 -18.45 -43.95 16.73
N ARG A 374 -19.20 -43.29 15.83
CA ARG A 374 -20.65 -43.03 16.00
C ARG A 374 -21.54 -44.12 15.39
N ARG A 375 -21.01 -45.33 15.15
CA ARG A 375 -21.75 -46.45 14.54
C ARG A 375 -23.10 -46.77 15.20
N ARG A 376 -23.25 -46.51 16.51
CA ARG A 376 -24.44 -46.82 17.32
C ARG A 376 -25.43 -45.65 17.52
N SER A 377 -25.19 -44.47 16.93
CA SER A 377 -26.09 -43.31 17.05
C SER A 377 -26.73 -42.95 15.70
N PRO A 378 -28.02 -43.26 15.46
CA PRO A 378 -28.63 -43.16 14.13
C PRO A 378 -29.05 -41.74 13.71
N GLY A 379 -29.25 -40.81 14.65
CA GLY A 379 -29.76 -39.47 14.32
C GLY A 379 -28.69 -38.52 13.75
N GLY A 380 -28.81 -38.14 12.48
CA GLY A 380 -28.02 -37.04 11.87
C GLY A 380 -26.56 -37.38 11.52
N ARG A 381 -26.14 -38.64 11.66
CA ARG A 381 -24.76 -39.09 11.43
C ARG A 381 -24.26 -38.78 10.02
N LEU A 382 -25.07 -39.04 8.99
CA LEU A 382 -24.67 -38.82 7.59
C LEU A 382 -24.30 -37.34 7.36
N TRP A 383 -25.17 -36.43 7.78
CA TRP A 383 -24.95 -34.98 7.64
C TRP A 383 -23.76 -34.47 8.44
N GLN A 384 -23.53 -35.02 9.64
CA GLN A 384 -22.36 -34.69 10.45
C GLN A 384 -21.07 -35.20 9.80
N THR A 385 -21.05 -36.42 9.28
CA THR A 385 -19.89 -36.98 8.57
C THR A 385 -19.57 -36.17 7.32
N VAL A 386 -20.58 -35.83 6.51
CA VAL A 386 -20.40 -34.96 5.33
C VAL A 386 -19.87 -33.59 5.76
N GLY A 387 -20.41 -33.02 6.84
CA GLY A 387 -19.90 -31.78 7.42
C GLY A 387 -18.44 -31.87 7.84
N VAL A 388 -18.00 -32.98 8.44
CA VAL A 388 -16.59 -33.20 8.81
C VAL A 388 -15.69 -33.30 7.57
N VAL A 389 -16.17 -33.89 6.47
CA VAL A 389 -15.38 -33.93 5.23
C VAL A 389 -15.18 -32.51 4.68
N LEU A 390 -16.22 -31.68 4.69
CA LEU A 390 -16.18 -30.32 4.12
C LEU A 390 -15.47 -29.30 5.02
N PHE A 391 -15.70 -29.37 6.33
CA PHE A 391 -15.18 -28.40 7.31
C PHE A 391 -13.97 -28.93 8.09
N GLY A 392 -13.54 -30.17 7.82
CA GLY A 392 -12.34 -30.77 8.40
C GLY A 392 -12.32 -30.73 9.93
N LEU A 393 -11.16 -30.32 10.46
CA LEU A 393 -10.92 -30.16 11.90
C LEU A 393 -11.91 -29.21 12.57
N PHE A 394 -12.40 -28.19 11.85
CA PHE A 394 -13.28 -27.17 12.41
C PHE A 394 -14.60 -27.75 12.92
N LEU A 395 -15.16 -28.75 12.23
CA LEU A 395 -16.39 -29.40 12.67
C LEU A 395 -16.14 -30.71 13.43
N PHE A 396 -15.05 -31.42 13.12
CA PHE A 396 -14.70 -32.66 13.79
C PHE A 396 -14.50 -32.47 15.30
N VAL A 397 -13.72 -31.47 15.72
CA VAL A 397 -13.39 -31.25 17.14
C VAL A 397 -14.64 -30.89 17.96
N PRO A 398 -15.50 -29.92 17.56
CA PRO A 398 -16.72 -29.63 18.30
C PRO A 398 -17.71 -30.79 18.36
N LEU A 399 -17.81 -31.61 17.29
CA LEU A 399 -18.67 -32.80 17.29
C LEU A 399 -18.18 -33.89 18.25
N LEU A 400 -16.88 -34.00 18.48
CA LEU A 400 -16.33 -34.90 19.50
C LEU A 400 -16.62 -34.39 20.91
N VAL A 401 -16.36 -33.10 21.18
CA VAL A 401 -16.47 -32.50 22.52
C VAL A 401 -17.94 -32.34 22.96
N PHE A 402 -18.78 -31.77 22.09
CA PHE A 402 -20.16 -31.39 22.42
C PHE A 402 -21.22 -32.31 21.81
N GLY A 403 -20.85 -33.14 20.82
CA GLY A 403 -21.76 -34.07 20.15
C GLY A 403 -22.15 -35.29 21.00
N THR A 404 -21.86 -35.32 22.30
CA THR A 404 -22.32 -36.38 23.20
C THR A 404 -23.85 -36.37 23.32
N ALA A 405 -24.48 -37.34 22.64
CA ALA A 405 -25.69 -37.98 23.13
C ALA A 405 -25.28 -38.91 24.28
N LYS A 406 -25.94 -38.71 25.42
CA LYS A 406 -26.02 -39.53 26.65
C LYS A 406 -25.30 -40.90 26.62
N ARG A 407 -24.48 -41.16 27.65
CA ARG A 407 -24.31 -42.52 28.19
C ARG A 407 -25.68 -43.11 28.54
#